data_AF-A0AA37HZJ5-F1
#
_entry.id   AF-A0AA37HZJ5-F1
#
_cell.length_a   1.000
_cell.length_b   1.000
_cell.length_c   1.000
_cell.angle_alpha   90.00
_cell.angle_beta   90.00
_cell.angle_gamma   90.00
#
_symmetry.space_group_name_H-M   'P 1'
#
loop_
_entity.id
_entity.type
_entity.pdbx_description
1 polymer ?
#
loop_
_entity_poly.entity_id
_entity_poly.type
_entity_poly.pdbx_seq_one_letter_code
_entity_poly.pdbx_strand_id
1 'polypeptide(L)'
;MKKTLVLIITLILCLGASAEDGHQLWLRYQQTHAQVNAPQGGEILNTACRELRNYWLGQAINLQLVSQNIVAPEGYTFDGKTLKASTESGLLYGAYALLREQTVRGTAKGIILKSTPKSKYRILNHWDNLDGSIERGYAGKSIFWNSPIKGEAYDTRLKEYARANASVGINGTVLDNVNASPKMLTHTYLDSVAHIANILRPYGLRVYLSVNFGTPKALGATNTADPLNKRVISWWNKKAKEIYKLIPDFGGFCVKANSEGQPGPFDYGRTHAQGANMLADALKPYGGLVFWRSFVYGSKHKGEDRVKQAVSEFADLDGTFRENVILQSKNGPLDFQPREPYAPIFDQMHRTTQAVELQITQEYLGHDKHLVYLAPMWQEFFSFVSVNRLKGVVGVANIGDHINWCGHPFAQSNWYAFGRLAWDASLNSKTIGEEWLIQTYTDKYQFVAPVLDMMLSSREACVDYMEPLGLHHIMAFDHHYGPEPDGFIASYPIEWCPVYYHKADAHGLGFERSSKGTNATAQYPEPYRSLYDNLATCPPEYLLWFHHVAWNYRMPSGRTMWQELNAHYNKGVKTVQNYENLWQQMKPYIDEARWQHTANLLHLQEQNAELWRNTCLKYFATFSKMPIE
;
A
#
# COMPACT_ATOMS: atom_id res chain seq x y z
N MET A 1 -38.69 -46.37 -6.19
CA MET A 1 -38.96 -44.92 -6.13
C MET A 1 -38.21 -44.17 -5.01
N LYS A 2 -38.00 -44.73 -3.81
CA LYS A 2 -37.26 -44.01 -2.73
C LYS A 2 -35.75 -43.82 -2.98
N LYS A 3 -35.06 -44.73 -3.68
CA LYS A 3 -33.61 -44.59 -3.97
C LYS A 3 -33.29 -43.57 -5.07
N THR A 4 -34.19 -43.39 -6.03
CA THR A 4 -34.02 -42.42 -7.13
C THR A 4 -34.29 -40.98 -6.67
N LEU A 5 -35.21 -40.79 -5.70
CA LEU A 5 -35.51 -39.47 -5.14
C LEU A 5 -34.36 -38.95 -4.26
N VAL A 6 -33.69 -39.84 -3.50
CA VAL A 6 -32.50 -39.46 -2.72
C VAL A 6 -31.34 -39.08 -3.64
N LEU A 7 -31.10 -39.81 -4.74
CA LEU A 7 -30.02 -39.48 -5.68
C LEU A 7 -30.24 -38.13 -6.39
N ILE A 8 -31.50 -37.77 -6.70
CA ILE A 8 -31.85 -36.49 -7.33
C ILE A 8 -31.76 -35.34 -6.30
N ILE A 9 -32.11 -35.57 -5.03
CA ILE A 9 -31.94 -34.56 -3.97
C ILE A 9 -30.44 -34.33 -3.68
N THR A 10 -29.59 -35.36 -3.72
CA THR A 10 -28.13 -35.19 -3.58
C THR A 10 -27.50 -34.54 -4.82
N LEU A 11 -28.00 -34.81 -6.03
CA LEU A 11 -27.50 -34.15 -7.25
C LEU A 11 -27.89 -32.68 -7.32
N ILE A 12 -29.07 -32.30 -6.82
CA ILE A 12 -29.53 -30.90 -6.74
C ILE A 12 -28.81 -30.14 -5.62
N LEU A 13 -28.39 -30.82 -4.53
CA LEU A 13 -27.54 -30.22 -3.48
C LEU A 13 -26.06 -30.09 -3.88
N CYS A 14 -25.57 -30.88 -4.84
CA CYS A 14 -24.19 -30.78 -5.36
C CYS A 14 -24.04 -29.82 -6.56
N LEU A 15 -25.11 -29.20 -7.05
CA LEU A 15 -25.07 -28.21 -8.15
C LEU A 15 -24.85 -26.77 -7.65
N GLY A 16 -24.52 -26.55 -6.37
CA GLY A 16 -24.58 -25.23 -5.74
C GLY A 16 -23.28 -24.67 -5.15
N ALA A 17 -22.12 -25.28 -5.36
CA ALA A 17 -20.84 -24.69 -4.92
C ALA A 17 -19.78 -24.89 -6.01
N SER A 18 -19.66 -23.91 -6.92
CA SER A 18 -18.40 -23.77 -7.65
C SER A 18 -17.31 -23.47 -6.62
N ALA A 19 -16.20 -24.20 -6.69
CA ALA A 19 -15.03 -23.86 -5.90
C ALA A 19 -14.55 -22.47 -6.32
N GLU A 20 -14.34 -21.59 -5.35
CA GLU A 20 -13.96 -20.20 -5.59
C GLU A 20 -12.46 -20.07 -5.35
N ASP A 21 -11.71 -19.60 -6.34
CA ASP A 21 -10.24 -19.54 -6.31
C ASP A 21 -9.69 -18.14 -5.98
N GLY A 22 -10.58 -17.18 -5.76
CA GLY A 22 -10.25 -15.79 -5.46
C GLY A 22 -9.85 -14.96 -6.69
N HIS A 23 -9.94 -15.50 -7.91
CA HIS A 23 -9.56 -14.82 -9.15
C HIS A 23 -10.34 -13.51 -9.37
N GLN A 24 -11.62 -13.49 -9.03
CA GLN A 24 -12.50 -12.33 -9.25
C GLN A 24 -12.38 -11.24 -8.16
N LEU A 25 -11.54 -11.45 -7.14
CA LEU A 25 -11.37 -10.51 -6.03
C LEU A 25 -12.73 -10.16 -5.39
N TRP A 26 -13.04 -8.87 -5.27
CA TRP A 26 -14.31 -8.32 -4.76
C TRP A 26 -15.35 -8.01 -5.87
N LEU A 27 -15.09 -8.34 -7.13
CA LEU A 27 -15.97 -8.03 -8.28
C LEU A 27 -16.88 -9.20 -8.67
N ARG A 28 -17.50 -9.82 -7.66
CA ARG A 28 -18.25 -11.09 -7.77
C ARG A 28 -19.74 -10.84 -7.99
N TYR A 29 -20.05 -10.03 -8.99
CA TYR A 29 -21.40 -9.57 -9.24
C TYR A 29 -22.23 -10.61 -10.00
N GLN A 30 -23.51 -10.68 -9.67
CA GLN A 30 -24.48 -11.46 -10.45
C GLN A 30 -24.61 -10.86 -11.87
N GLN A 31 -24.51 -11.71 -12.88
CA GLN A 31 -24.73 -11.28 -14.27
C GLN A 31 -26.20 -10.92 -14.53
N THR A 32 -26.39 -9.89 -15.34
CA THR A 32 -27.68 -9.35 -15.78
C THR A 32 -27.53 -8.66 -17.14
N HIS A 33 -28.63 -8.16 -17.68
CA HIS A 33 -28.69 -7.39 -18.93
C HIS A 33 -29.47 -6.10 -18.71
N ALA A 34 -28.87 -5.17 -17.97
CA ALA A 34 -29.49 -3.89 -17.66
C ALA A 34 -29.57 -2.99 -18.89
N GLN A 35 -30.68 -2.24 -19.02
CA GLN A 35 -30.78 -1.17 -20.01
C GLN A 35 -29.97 0.05 -19.55
N VAL A 36 -28.95 0.42 -20.33
CA VAL A 36 -28.08 1.57 -20.05
C VAL A 36 -28.15 2.55 -21.20
N ASN A 37 -28.69 3.74 -20.93
CA ASN A 37 -28.72 4.86 -21.87
C ASN A 37 -27.58 5.81 -21.54
N ALA A 38 -26.73 6.12 -22.51
CA ALA A 38 -25.57 7.00 -22.32
C ALA A 38 -25.37 7.89 -23.56
N PRO A 39 -24.73 9.06 -23.42
CA PRO A 39 -24.30 9.84 -24.57
C PRO A 39 -23.23 9.09 -25.37
N GLN A 40 -22.95 9.56 -26.58
CA GLN A 40 -21.74 9.15 -27.28
C GLN A 40 -20.50 9.63 -26.48
N GLY A 41 -19.50 8.76 -26.34
CA GLY A 41 -18.26 9.07 -25.65
C GLY A 41 -17.13 8.11 -26.03
N GLY A 42 -16.02 8.21 -25.32
CA GLY A 42 -14.83 7.40 -25.52
C GLY A 42 -14.88 6.04 -24.82
N GLU A 43 -13.72 5.36 -24.83
CA GLU A 43 -13.59 4.01 -24.30
C GLU A 43 -13.86 3.90 -22.79
N ILE A 44 -13.61 4.97 -22.02
CA ILE A 44 -13.89 4.96 -20.58
C ILE A 44 -15.40 4.91 -20.32
N LEU A 45 -16.16 5.73 -21.05
CA LEU A 45 -17.62 5.67 -20.98
C LEU A 45 -18.15 4.30 -21.46
N ASN A 46 -17.57 3.74 -22.52
CA ASN A 46 -17.94 2.41 -23.02
C ASN A 46 -17.72 1.32 -21.97
N THR A 47 -16.61 1.39 -21.21
CA THR A 47 -16.35 0.50 -20.08
C THR A 47 -17.40 0.66 -18.98
N ALA A 48 -17.71 1.89 -18.58
CA ALA A 48 -18.74 2.15 -17.56
C ALA A 48 -20.10 1.58 -17.96
N CYS A 49 -20.49 1.77 -19.23
CA CYS A 49 -21.71 1.20 -19.78
C CYS A 49 -21.69 -0.34 -19.76
N ARG A 50 -20.56 -0.96 -20.08
CA ARG A 50 -20.41 -2.42 -20.11
C ARG A 50 -20.55 -3.02 -18.72
N GLU A 51 -19.90 -2.46 -17.71
CA GLU A 51 -20.02 -2.91 -16.31
C GLU A 51 -21.46 -2.81 -15.83
N LEU A 52 -22.15 -1.69 -16.06
CA LEU A 52 -23.55 -1.54 -15.66
C LEU A 52 -24.47 -2.48 -16.43
N ARG A 53 -24.33 -2.62 -17.75
CA ARG A 53 -25.14 -3.56 -18.54
C ARG A 53 -25.03 -4.98 -18.01
N ASN A 54 -23.81 -5.39 -17.63
CA ASN A 54 -23.54 -6.76 -17.21
C ASN A 54 -23.93 -7.05 -15.76
N TYR A 55 -23.99 -6.03 -14.88
CA TYR A 55 -24.06 -6.28 -13.43
C TYR A 55 -25.09 -5.43 -12.65
N TRP A 56 -25.69 -4.40 -13.24
CA TRP A 56 -26.66 -3.55 -12.54
C TRP A 56 -28.03 -4.23 -12.39
N LEU A 57 -28.46 -4.47 -11.15
CA LEU A 57 -29.74 -5.13 -10.84
C LEU A 57 -30.94 -4.18 -10.77
N GLY A 58 -30.70 -2.88 -10.91
CA GLY A 58 -31.76 -1.86 -10.86
C GLY A 58 -32.52 -1.69 -12.17
N GLN A 59 -33.37 -0.67 -12.19
CA GLN A 59 -34.09 -0.28 -13.41
C GLN A 59 -33.14 0.35 -14.44
N ALA A 60 -33.68 0.65 -15.63
CA ALA A 60 -32.96 1.34 -16.69
C ALA A 60 -32.27 2.61 -16.15
N ILE A 61 -30.97 2.72 -16.43
CA ILE A 61 -30.10 3.77 -15.91
C ILE A 61 -29.63 4.71 -17.03
N ASN A 62 -29.61 6.01 -16.73
CA ASN A 62 -29.09 7.03 -17.63
C ASN A 62 -27.71 7.50 -17.15
N LEU A 63 -26.74 7.61 -18.05
CA LEU A 63 -25.46 8.26 -17.79
C LEU A 63 -25.45 9.62 -18.45
N GLN A 64 -24.87 10.62 -17.79
CA GLN A 64 -24.86 11.99 -18.28
C GLN A 64 -23.54 12.70 -17.92
N LEU A 65 -22.88 13.28 -18.91
CA LEU A 65 -21.79 14.21 -18.69
C LEU A 65 -22.34 15.61 -18.37
N VAL A 66 -21.82 16.23 -17.31
CA VAL A 66 -22.23 17.56 -16.83
C VAL A 66 -21.02 18.49 -16.68
N SER A 67 -21.25 19.78 -16.47
CA SER A 67 -20.14 20.72 -16.21
C SER A 67 -19.42 20.42 -14.89
N GLN A 68 -18.12 20.72 -14.82
CA GLN A 68 -17.29 20.61 -13.61
C GLN A 68 -17.80 21.49 -12.44
N ASN A 69 -18.61 22.51 -12.74
CA ASN A 69 -19.27 23.35 -11.74
C ASN A 69 -20.43 22.62 -11.02
N ILE A 70 -20.94 21.52 -11.59
CA ILE A 70 -22.03 20.72 -11.02
C ILE A 70 -21.46 19.54 -10.24
N VAL A 71 -20.52 18.82 -10.83
CA VAL A 71 -19.80 17.69 -10.22
C VAL A 71 -18.31 17.90 -10.46
N ALA A 72 -17.51 17.83 -9.41
CA ALA A 72 -16.06 18.00 -9.53
C ALA A 72 -15.43 16.88 -10.41
N PRO A 73 -14.26 17.12 -11.03
CA PRO A 73 -13.56 16.12 -11.83
C PRO A 73 -13.41 14.78 -11.11
N GLU A 74 -13.63 13.67 -11.84
CA GLU A 74 -13.65 12.29 -11.31
C GLU A 74 -14.78 12.00 -10.29
N GLY A 75 -15.49 13.01 -9.79
CA GLY A 75 -16.65 12.84 -8.93
C GLY A 75 -17.90 12.37 -9.68
N TYR A 76 -18.91 11.96 -8.92
CA TYR A 76 -20.19 11.50 -9.45
C TYR A 76 -21.36 11.79 -8.50
N THR A 77 -22.57 11.83 -9.06
CA THR A 77 -23.84 11.81 -8.34
C THR A 77 -24.81 10.84 -9.00
N PHE A 78 -25.58 10.10 -8.21
CA PHE A 78 -26.68 9.27 -8.69
C PHE A 78 -27.96 9.61 -7.92
N ASP A 79 -29.03 9.93 -8.64
CA ASP A 79 -30.32 10.36 -8.09
C ASP A 79 -31.41 9.26 -8.09
N GLY A 80 -30.99 7.99 -8.24
CA GLY A 80 -31.89 6.84 -8.34
C GLY A 80 -32.25 6.47 -9.78
N LYS A 81 -31.94 7.33 -10.76
CA LYS A 81 -32.18 7.08 -12.18
C LYS A 81 -31.02 7.51 -13.08
N THR A 82 -30.35 8.61 -12.75
CA THR A 82 -29.32 9.24 -13.60
C THR A 82 -28.00 9.33 -12.86
N LEU A 83 -26.95 8.72 -13.42
CA LEU A 83 -25.58 8.87 -12.98
C LEU A 83 -24.93 10.04 -13.73
N LYS A 84 -24.53 11.07 -13.00
CA LYS A 84 -23.94 12.30 -13.54
C LYS A 84 -22.49 12.42 -13.08
N ALA A 85 -21.61 12.82 -13.99
CA ALA A 85 -20.23 13.19 -13.69
C ALA A 85 -19.71 14.21 -14.70
N SER A 86 -18.62 14.91 -14.37
CA SER A 86 -18.01 15.87 -15.32
C SER A 86 -16.95 15.27 -16.23
N THR A 87 -16.59 14.01 -16.00
CA THR A 87 -15.62 13.26 -16.81
C THR A 87 -16.12 11.84 -17.01
N GLU A 88 -15.66 11.17 -18.07
CA GLU A 88 -15.96 9.75 -18.29
C GLU A 88 -15.44 8.87 -17.14
N SER A 89 -14.27 9.19 -16.59
CA SER A 89 -13.75 8.50 -15.40
C SER A 89 -14.69 8.63 -14.20
N GLY A 90 -15.32 9.79 -13.99
CA GLY A 90 -16.33 9.93 -12.94
C GLY A 90 -17.57 9.06 -13.17
N LEU A 91 -18.00 8.89 -14.42
CA LEU A 91 -19.07 7.92 -14.75
C LEU A 91 -18.62 6.47 -14.48
N LEU A 92 -17.37 6.11 -14.80
CA LEU A 92 -16.82 4.79 -14.50
C LEU A 92 -16.74 4.52 -12.99
N TYR A 93 -16.20 5.46 -12.21
CA TYR A 93 -16.12 5.32 -10.76
C TYR A 93 -17.51 5.29 -10.11
N GLY A 94 -18.44 6.09 -10.63
CA GLY A 94 -19.85 6.06 -10.21
C GLY A 94 -20.53 4.73 -10.52
N ALA A 95 -20.25 4.14 -11.69
CA ALA A 95 -20.75 2.81 -12.05
C ALA A 95 -20.30 1.74 -11.05
N TYR A 96 -18.99 1.66 -10.76
CA TYR A 96 -18.50 0.71 -9.76
C TYR A 96 -19.01 1.01 -8.34
N ALA A 97 -19.22 2.28 -7.99
CA ALA A 97 -19.82 2.63 -6.71
C ALA A 97 -21.27 2.14 -6.59
N LEU A 98 -22.05 2.20 -7.67
CA LEU A 98 -23.39 1.63 -7.72
C LEU A 98 -23.37 0.10 -7.58
N LEU A 99 -22.44 -0.57 -8.28
CA LEU A 99 -22.28 -2.02 -8.20
C LEU A 99 -21.86 -2.48 -6.79
N ARG A 100 -20.95 -1.76 -6.14
CA ARG A 100 -20.62 -1.97 -4.73
C ARG A 100 -21.85 -1.79 -3.83
N GLU A 101 -22.55 -0.66 -3.97
CA GLU A 101 -23.67 -0.31 -3.09
C GLU A 101 -24.84 -1.28 -3.21
N GLN A 102 -25.18 -1.73 -4.43
CA GLN A 102 -26.24 -2.73 -4.60
C GLN A 102 -25.88 -4.06 -3.93
N THR A 103 -24.60 -4.45 -3.95
CA THR A 103 -24.13 -5.70 -3.36
C THR A 103 -24.16 -5.60 -1.84
N VAL A 104 -23.61 -4.52 -1.28
CA VAL A 104 -23.60 -4.30 0.17
C VAL A 104 -25.02 -4.19 0.74
N ARG A 105 -25.96 -3.57 0.01
CA ARG A 105 -27.37 -3.48 0.44
C ARG A 105 -28.21 -4.71 0.12
N GLY A 106 -27.74 -5.61 -0.73
CA GLY A 106 -28.56 -6.68 -1.34
C GLY A 106 -29.69 -6.16 -2.24
N THR A 107 -29.69 -4.87 -2.61
CA THR A 107 -30.71 -4.27 -3.48
C THR A 107 -30.23 -3.01 -4.18
N ALA A 108 -30.64 -2.83 -5.44
CA ALA A 108 -30.41 -1.60 -6.21
C ALA A 108 -31.45 -0.49 -5.90
N LYS A 109 -32.52 -0.81 -5.17
CA LYS A 109 -33.63 0.12 -4.92
C LYS A 109 -33.24 1.19 -3.90
N GLY A 110 -33.55 2.45 -4.22
CA GLY A 110 -33.36 3.58 -3.30
C GLY A 110 -31.90 4.01 -3.10
N ILE A 111 -30.98 3.53 -3.96
CA ILE A 111 -29.60 4.00 -3.95
C ILE A 111 -29.55 5.45 -4.45
N ILE A 112 -28.95 6.31 -3.64
CA ILE A 112 -28.62 7.70 -3.97
C ILE A 112 -27.16 7.88 -3.56
N LEU A 113 -26.31 8.37 -4.47
CA LEU A 113 -24.89 8.54 -4.22
C LEU A 113 -24.43 9.95 -4.59
N LYS A 114 -23.45 10.46 -3.85
CA LYS A 114 -22.66 11.64 -4.21
C LYS A 114 -21.26 11.45 -3.65
N SER A 115 -20.24 11.49 -4.50
CA SER A 115 -18.87 11.35 -4.04
C SER A 115 -17.89 12.07 -4.96
N THR A 116 -16.74 12.44 -4.42
CA THR A 116 -15.64 13.09 -5.14
C THR A 116 -14.35 12.68 -4.44
N PRO A 117 -13.30 12.27 -5.18
CA PRO A 117 -12.05 11.85 -4.57
C PRO A 117 -11.38 13.01 -3.82
N LYS A 118 -10.76 12.71 -2.67
CA LYS A 118 -10.01 13.65 -1.83
C LYS A 118 -8.55 13.78 -2.24
N SER A 119 -7.98 12.74 -2.86
CA SER A 119 -6.65 12.78 -3.45
C SER A 119 -6.72 12.75 -4.99
N LYS A 120 -5.87 13.54 -5.65
CA LYS A 120 -5.83 13.63 -7.12
C LYS A 120 -5.12 12.42 -7.73
N TYR A 121 -4.03 11.99 -7.14
CA TYR A 121 -3.23 10.86 -7.61
C TYR A 121 -3.41 9.68 -6.66
N ARG A 122 -3.90 8.56 -7.19
CA ARG A 122 -4.22 7.34 -6.43
C ARG A 122 -3.54 6.20 -7.16
N ILE A 123 -2.27 5.93 -6.80
CA ILE A 123 -1.32 5.20 -7.64
C ILE A 123 -0.85 3.92 -6.95
N LEU A 124 -0.73 2.83 -7.71
CA LEU A 124 0.03 1.67 -7.26
C LEU A 124 1.47 1.69 -7.76
N ASN A 125 2.41 1.38 -6.88
CA ASN A 125 3.81 1.15 -7.21
C ASN A 125 4.08 -0.35 -7.24
N HIS A 126 4.59 -0.86 -8.36
CA HIS A 126 5.01 -2.26 -8.48
C HIS A 126 6.52 -2.34 -8.33
N TRP A 127 7.00 -3.23 -7.47
CA TRP A 127 8.43 -3.48 -7.28
C TRP A 127 8.92 -4.61 -8.19
N ASP A 128 8.43 -4.58 -9.42
CA ASP A 128 8.56 -5.67 -10.39
C ASP A 128 9.84 -5.49 -11.20
N ASN A 129 10.65 -6.55 -11.23
CA ASN A 129 11.86 -6.61 -12.05
C ASN A 129 11.55 -7.15 -13.44
N LEU A 130 12.37 -6.76 -14.42
CA LEU A 130 12.19 -7.15 -15.82
C LEU A 130 12.34 -8.67 -16.07
N ASP A 131 12.94 -9.41 -15.13
CA ASP A 131 13.07 -10.87 -15.15
C ASP A 131 11.83 -11.60 -14.60
N GLY A 132 10.82 -10.87 -14.14
CA GLY A 132 9.58 -11.40 -13.57
C GLY A 132 9.61 -11.59 -12.06
N SER A 133 10.75 -11.45 -11.40
CA SER A 133 10.78 -11.40 -9.93
C SER A 133 10.14 -10.10 -9.42
N ILE A 134 9.62 -10.12 -8.21
CA ILE A 134 9.09 -8.93 -7.53
C ILE A 134 9.88 -8.76 -6.23
N GLU A 135 10.53 -7.61 -6.06
CA GLU A 135 11.18 -7.26 -4.81
C GLU A 135 10.11 -7.06 -3.73
N ARG A 136 10.21 -7.85 -2.64
CA ARG A 136 9.18 -7.92 -1.59
C ARG A 136 7.79 -8.31 -2.12
N GLY A 137 7.76 -9.14 -3.17
CA GLY A 137 6.55 -9.76 -3.68
C GLY A 137 6.34 -11.16 -3.12
N TYR A 138 5.14 -11.38 -2.59
CA TYR A 138 4.76 -12.62 -1.91
C TYR A 138 3.62 -13.35 -2.61
N ALA A 139 3.21 -12.89 -3.80
CA ALA A 139 2.04 -13.39 -4.51
C ALA A 139 2.37 -13.92 -5.92
N GLY A 140 3.57 -14.49 -6.07
CA GLY A 140 4.08 -15.03 -7.32
C GLY A 140 4.97 -14.07 -8.08
N LYS A 141 4.97 -14.17 -9.40
CA LYS A 141 5.78 -13.36 -10.33
C LYS A 141 5.00 -12.14 -10.84
N SER A 142 5.75 -11.22 -11.41
CA SER A 142 5.22 -10.00 -12.02
C SER A 142 4.18 -10.29 -13.10
N ILE A 143 3.08 -9.53 -13.07
CA ILE A 143 2.03 -9.62 -14.10
C ILE A 143 2.36 -8.81 -15.37
N PHE A 144 3.43 -8.01 -15.37
CA PHE A 144 3.81 -7.15 -16.49
C PHE A 144 5.03 -7.68 -17.26
N TRP A 145 6.05 -8.08 -16.51
CA TRP A 145 7.35 -8.49 -17.01
C TRP A 145 7.57 -9.98 -16.88
N ASN A 146 8.15 -10.58 -17.92
CA ASN A 146 8.41 -12.02 -18.03
C ASN A 146 7.21 -12.92 -17.68
N SER A 147 5.98 -12.43 -17.93
CA SER A 147 4.75 -13.17 -17.65
C SER A 147 4.73 -14.52 -18.39
N PRO A 148 4.34 -15.63 -17.74
CA PRO A 148 4.20 -16.93 -18.39
C PRO A 148 3.02 -16.98 -19.36
N ILE A 149 1.98 -16.16 -19.14
CA ILE A 149 0.83 -16.02 -20.05
C ILE A 149 1.12 -14.95 -21.12
N LYS A 150 0.63 -15.17 -22.35
CA LYS A 150 0.85 -14.34 -23.54
C LYS A 150 -0.45 -14.13 -24.33
N GLY A 151 -0.44 -13.20 -25.28
CA GLY A 151 -1.56 -12.96 -26.19
C GLY A 151 -2.85 -12.54 -25.47
N GLU A 152 -3.99 -13.06 -25.91
CA GLU A 152 -5.31 -12.67 -25.37
C GLU A 152 -5.47 -12.97 -23.87
N ALA A 153 -4.88 -14.06 -23.36
CA ALA A 153 -4.91 -14.38 -21.94
C ALA A 153 -4.17 -13.32 -21.11
N TYR A 154 -3.03 -12.83 -21.60
CA TYR A 154 -2.28 -11.73 -20.97
C TYR A 154 -3.10 -10.44 -20.98
N ASP A 155 -3.68 -10.08 -22.12
CA ASP A 155 -4.51 -8.88 -22.24
C ASP A 155 -5.75 -8.95 -21.33
N THR A 156 -6.32 -10.14 -21.17
CA THR A 156 -7.45 -10.38 -20.26
C THR A 156 -7.05 -10.16 -18.81
N ARG A 157 -5.92 -10.73 -18.38
CA ARG A 157 -5.38 -10.50 -17.03
C ARG A 157 -5.12 -9.03 -16.75
N LEU A 158 -4.56 -8.29 -17.73
CA LEU A 158 -4.35 -6.84 -17.58
C LEU A 158 -5.67 -6.06 -17.51
N LYS A 159 -6.71 -6.46 -18.26
CA LYS A 159 -8.05 -5.87 -18.12
C LYS A 159 -8.64 -6.13 -16.74
N GLU A 160 -8.47 -7.32 -16.19
CA GLU A 160 -8.96 -7.66 -14.85
C GLU A 160 -8.24 -6.85 -13.75
N TYR A 161 -6.93 -6.69 -13.87
CA TYR A 161 -6.16 -5.76 -13.05
C TYR A 161 -6.71 -4.32 -13.15
N ALA A 162 -6.97 -3.84 -14.36
CA ALA A 162 -7.50 -2.50 -14.60
C ALA A 162 -8.91 -2.32 -13.98
N ARG A 163 -9.78 -3.33 -14.12
CA ARG A 163 -11.13 -3.38 -13.53
C ARG A 163 -11.07 -3.29 -12.01
N ALA A 164 -10.22 -4.09 -11.37
CA ALA A 164 -10.04 -4.08 -9.91
C ALA A 164 -9.62 -2.69 -9.42
N ASN A 165 -8.63 -2.07 -10.05
CA ASN A 165 -8.17 -0.73 -9.69
C ASN A 165 -9.23 0.35 -9.89
N ALA A 166 -9.90 0.37 -11.05
CA ALA A 166 -10.93 1.36 -11.34
C ALA A 166 -12.13 1.23 -10.38
N SER A 167 -12.44 0.01 -9.91
CA SER A 167 -13.55 -0.22 -9.00
C SER A 167 -13.41 0.44 -7.62
N VAL A 168 -12.17 0.66 -7.19
CA VAL A 168 -11.82 1.36 -5.96
C VAL A 168 -11.22 2.74 -6.24
N GLY A 169 -11.25 3.20 -7.49
CA GLY A 169 -10.88 4.56 -7.90
C GLY A 169 -9.39 4.81 -8.11
N ILE A 170 -8.54 3.79 -8.09
CA ILE A 170 -7.10 3.92 -8.41
C ILE A 170 -6.97 4.37 -9.88
N ASN A 171 -6.16 5.41 -10.12
CA ASN A 171 -6.07 6.08 -11.43
C ASN A 171 -4.64 6.11 -12.01
N GLY A 172 -3.69 5.40 -11.39
CA GLY A 172 -2.36 5.24 -11.97
C GLY A 172 -1.62 4.02 -11.46
N THR A 173 -0.60 3.62 -12.22
CA THR A 173 0.29 2.52 -11.85
C THR A 173 1.73 2.78 -12.34
N VAL A 174 2.71 2.59 -11.47
CA VAL A 174 4.14 2.52 -11.80
C VAL A 174 4.46 1.05 -12.05
N LEU A 175 4.88 0.70 -13.27
CA LEU A 175 4.94 -0.70 -13.70
C LEU A 175 6.18 -1.46 -13.26
N ASP A 176 7.20 -0.77 -12.73
CA ASP A 176 8.51 -1.36 -12.47
C ASP A 176 9.18 -0.88 -11.20
N ASN A 177 10.14 -1.69 -10.76
CA ASN A 177 10.85 -1.52 -9.52
C ASN A 177 11.53 -0.16 -9.38
N VAL A 178 11.40 0.43 -8.19
CA VAL A 178 12.09 1.67 -7.81
C VAL A 178 13.61 1.51 -7.81
N ASN A 179 14.12 0.29 -7.61
CA ASN A 179 15.50 -0.10 -7.95
C ASN A 179 15.64 -0.26 -9.48
N ALA A 180 15.44 0.86 -10.19
CA ALA A 180 15.10 0.87 -11.60
C ALA A 180 16.21 0.37 -12.51
N SER A 181 15.83 -0.43 -13.52
CA SER A 181 16.73 -0.86 -14.58
C SER A 181 16.84 0.20 -15.68
N PRO A 182 18.05 0.59 -16.12
CA PRO A 182 18.21 1.48 -17.28
C PRO A 182 17.56 0.94 -18.57
N LYS A 183 17.37 -0.38 -18.67
CA LYS A 183 16.74 -1.05 -19.82
C LYS A 183 15.30 -0.62 -20.05
N MET A 184 14.58 -0.21 -18.99
CA MET A 184 13.18 0.20 -19.07
C MET A 184 12.96 1.35 -20.06
N LEU A 185 13.96 2.22 -20.25
CA LEU A 185 13.87 3.36 -21.17
C LEU A 185 14.39 3.06 -22.58
N THR A 186 14.67 1.81 -22.91
CA THR A 186 14.99 1.41 -24.30
C THR A 186 13.69 1.22 -25.10
N HIS A 187 13.76 1.39 -26.42
CA HIS A 187 12.58 1.35 -27.28
C HIS A 187 11.77 0.05 -27.15
N THR A 188 12.46 -1.10 -27.07
CA THR A 188 11.84 -2.42 -26.91
C THR A 188 10.94 -2.53 -25.68
N TYR A 189 11.39 -2.01 -24.53
CA TYR A 189 10.55 -2.00 -23.33
C TYR A 189 9.46 -0.94 -23.43
N LEU A 190 9.73 0.23 -24.00
CA LEU A 190 8.72 1.26 -24.21
C LEU A 190 7.56 0.79 -25.10
N ASP A 191 7.79 -0.08 -26.09
CA ASP A 191 6.71 -0.71 -26.89
C ASP A 191 5.81 -1.59 -26.02
N SER A 192 6.39 -2.36 -25.09
CA SER A 192 5.63 -3.17 -24.13
C SER A 192 4.85 -2.30 -23.14
N VAL A 193 5.46 -1.21 -22.65
CA VAL A 193 4.79 -0.22 -21.80
C VAL A 193 3.61 0.40 -22.54
N ALA A 194 3.75 0.73 -23.83
CA ALA A 194 2.67 1.30 -24.63
C ALA A 194 1.51 0.32 -24.82
N HIS A 195 1.79 -0.97 -25.05
CA HIS A 195 0.76 -2.02 -25.09
C HIS A 195 -0.01 -2.10 -23.78
N ILE A 196 0.69 -2.16 -22.64
CA ILE A 196 0.06 -2.17 -21.31
C ILE A 196 -0.78 -0.91 -21.11
N ALA A 197 -0.23 0.27 -21.38
CA ALA A 197 -0.95 1.55 -21.25
C ALA A 197 -2.23 1.59 -22.08
N ASN A 198 -2.23 1.02 -23.29
CA ASN A 198 -3.41 0.94 -24.14
C ASN A 198 -4.53 0.08 -23.53
N ILE A 199 -4.19 -1.00 -22.82
CA ILE A 199 -5.16 -1.86 -22.15
C ILE A 199 -5.73 -1.21 -20.89
N LEU A 200 -4.90 -0.47 -20.16
CA LEU A 200 -5.29 0.16 -18.88
C LEU A 200 -6.11 1.46 -19.08
N ARG A 201 -5.87 2.19 -20.17
CA ARG A 201 -6.49 3.50 -20.45
C ARG A 201 -8.03 3.51 -20.44
N PRO A 202 -8.75 2.52 -21.02
CA PRO A 202 -10.22 2.43 -20.93
C PRO A 202 -10.79 2.32 -19.51
N TYR A 203 -9.95 2.12 -18.50
CA TYR A 203 -10.33 2.05 -17.09
C TYR A 203 -9.92 3.32 -16.32
N GLY A 204 -9.38 4.33 -17.02
CA GLY A 204 -8.93 5.59 -16.42
C GLY A 204 -7.59 5.49 -15.69
N LEU A 205 -6.80 4.44 -15.94
CA LEU A 205 -5.46 4.29 -15.37
C LEU A 205 -4.39 4.89 -16.30
N ARG A 206 -3.56 5.77 -15.75
CA ARG A 206 -2.31 6.23 -16.40
C ARG A 206 -1.13 5.38 -15.99
N VAL A 207 -0.21 5.17 -16.92
CA VAL A 207 1.05 4.46 -16.67
C VAL A 207 2.16 5.44 -16.31
N TYR A 208 2.96 5.06 -15.33
CA TYR A 208 4.18 5.72 -14.87
C TYR A 208 5.33 4.70 -14.89
N LEU A 209 6.57 5.18 -14.86
CA LEU A 209 7.76 4.31 -14.79
C LEU A 209 8.71 4.78 -13.70
N SER A 210 9.28 3.83 -12.97
CA SER A 210 10.48 4.07 -12.18
C SER A 210 11.64 4.32 -13.13
N VAL A 211 12.50 5.30 -12.82
CA VAL A 211 13.65 5.60 -13.67
C VAL A 211 14.96 5.59 -12.91
N ASN A 212 15.94 4.93 -13.50
CA ASN A 212 17.32 5.01 -13.03
C ASN A 212 17.87 6.38 -13.41
N PHE A 213 18.24 7.20 -12.43
CA PHE A 213 18.76 8.54 -12.67
C PHE A 213 20.01 8.53 -13.57
N GLY A 214 20.82 7.47 -13.44
CA GLY A 214 22.04 7.24 -14.21
C GLY A 214 21.83 6.69 -15.63
N THR A 215 20.60 6.48 -16.11
CA THR A 215 20.32 5.85 -17.42
C THR A 215 21.12 6.44 -18.60
N PRO A 216 21.24 7.78 -18.78
CA PRO A 216 22.02 8.32 -19.89
C PRO A 216 23.46 7.78 -19.94
N LYS A 217 24.10 7.64 -18.77
CA LYS A 217 25.44 7.08 -18.62
C LYS A 217 25.45 5.57 -18.77
N ALA A 218 24.51 4.87 -18.11
CA ALA A 218 24.44 3.42 -18.11
C ALA A 218 24.19 2.83 -19.51
N LEU A 219 23.46 3.54 -20.37
CA LEU A 219 23.24 3.15 -21.78
C LEU A 219 24.32 3.67 -22.73
N GLY A 220 25.38 4.31 -22.23
CA GLY A 220 26.48 4.86 -23.04
C GLY A 220 26.11 6.07 -23.90
N ALA A 221 24.96 6.70 -23.66
CA ALA A 221 24.53 7.88 -24.44
C ALA A 221 25.27 9.16 -24.04
N THR A 222 25.77 9.21 -22.79
CA THR A 222 26.63 10.27 -22.25
C THR A 222 27.70 9.66 -21.35
N ASN A 223 28.80 10.38 -21.10
CA ASN A 223 29.85 9.91 -20.17
C ASN A 223 29.54 10.24 -18.69
N THR A 224 28.44 10.94 -18.43
CA THR A 224 28.00 11.44 -17.10
C THR A 224 26.48 11.41 -17.01
N ALA A 225 25.92 11.46 -15.80
CA ALA A 225 24.50 11.71 -15.55
C ALA A 225 24.26 12.98 -14.69
N ASP A 226 25.22 13.91 -14.66
CA ASP A 226 25.06 15.21 -13.98
C ASP A 226 23.83 15.96 -14.54
N PRO A 227 22.80 16.28 -13.71
CA PRO A 227 21.58 16.94 -14.16
C PRO A 227 21.79 18.36 -14.71
N LEU A 228 22.93 18.99 -14.44
CA LEU A 228 23.26 20.31 -15.00
C LEU A 228 24.03 20.22 -16.32
N ASN A 229 24.44 19.02 -16.75
CA ASN A 229 25.13 18.83 -18.01
C ASN A 229 24.15 18.97 -19.20
N LYS A 230 24.46 19.86 -20.15
CA LYS A 230 23.61 20.14 -21.32
C LYS A 230 23.29 18.89 -22.17
N ARG A 231 24.21 17.92 -22.25
CA ARG A 231 23.97 16.67 -23.00
C ARG A 231 23.00 15.75 -22.27
N VAL A 232 23.08 15.68 -20.93
CA VAL A 232 22.15 14.91 -20.09
C VAL A 232 20.74 15.50 -20.17
N ILE A 233 20.61 16.82 -20.04
CA ILE A 233 19.32 17.53 -20.22
C ILE A 233 18.74 17.24 -21.61
N SER A 234 19.55 17.38 -22.66
CA SER A 234 19.08 17.09 -24.02
C SER A 234 18.67 15.63 -24.20
N TRP A 235 19.31 14.68 -23.51
CA TRP A 235 18.94 13.27 -23.58
C TRP A 235 17.56 13.03 -22.95
N TRP A 236 17.34 13.56 -21.74
CA TRP A 236 16.05 13.43 -21.05
C TRP A 236 14.91 14.10 -21.82
N ASN A 237 15.14 15.27 -22.41
CA ASN A 237 14.15 15.94 -23.28
C ASN A 237 13.77 15.06 -24.49
N LYS A 238 14.75 14.43 -25.14
CA LYS A 238 14.51 13.52 -26.27
C LYS A 238 13.78 12.25 -25.83
N LYS A 239 14.17 11.68 -24.69
CA LYS A 239 13.54 10.47 -24.14
C LYS A 239 12.09 10.72 -23.73
N ALA A 240 11.81 11.84 -23.05
CA ALA A 240 10.44 12.26 -22.75
C ALA A 240 9.60 12.39 -24.03
N LYS A 241 10.13 13.06 -25.07
CA LYS A 241 9.45 13.18 -26.37
C LYS A 241 9.13 11.82 -27.00
N GLU A 242 10.05 10.86 -26.93
CA GLU A 242 9.82 9.51 -27.42
C GLU A 242 8.70 8.80 -26.65
N ILE A 243 8.76 8.83 -25.31
CA ILE A 243 7.73 8.21 -24.45
C ILE A 243 6.36 8.78 -24.76
N TYR A 244 6.22 10.11 -24.81
CA TYR A 244 4.93 10.76 -25.10
C TYR A 244 4.45 10.57 -26.54
N LYS A 245 5.33 10.22 -27.48
CA LYS A 245 4.92 9.80 -28.83
C LYS A 245 4.26 8.42 -28.80
N LEU A 246 4.79 7.49 -27.99
CA LEU A 246 4.27 6.13 -27.84
C LEU A 246 3.06 6.07 -26.90
N ILE A 247 3.05 6.92 -25.88
CA ILE A 247 2.08 6.93 -24.79
C ILE A 247 1.66 8.38 -24.52
N PRO A 248 0.71 8.93 -25.29
CA PRO A 248 0.36 10.36 -25.24
C PRO A 248 -0.13 10.86 -23.87
N ASP A 249 -0.65 9.96 -23.04
CA ASP A 249 -1.18 10.23 -21.71
C ASP A 249 -0.29 9.67 -20.58
N PHE A 250 0.99 9.43 -20.87
CA PHE A 250 1.97 8.97 -19.88
C PHE A 250 1.97 9.87 -18.63
N GLY A 251 1.93 9.23 -17.47
CA GLY A 251 1.79 9.92 -16.19
C GLY A 251 3.07 10.65 -15.76
N GLY A 252 4.23 10.03 -15.96
CA GLY A 252 5.51 10.57 -15.54
C GLY A 252 6.41 9.54 -14.85
N PHE A 253 7.36 10.03 -14.05
CA PHE A 253 8.40 9.20 -13.44
C PHE A 253 8.25 9.04 -11.93
N CYS A 254 8.62 7.87 -11.42
CA CYS A 254 8.94 7.60 -10.02
C CYS A 254 10.46 7.49 -9.88
N VAL A 255 11.05 8.08 -8.84
CA VAL A 255 12.51 8.14 -8.69
C VAL A 255 12.94 7.79 -7.28
N LYS A 256 13.73 6.71 -7.14
CA LYS A 256 14.60 6.45 -5.98
C LYS A 256 16.03 6.82 -6.39
N ALA A 257 16.61 7.81 -5.72
CA ALA A 257 17.94 8.32 -6.06
C ALA A 257 18.76 8.54 -4.78
N ASN A 258 20.06 8.21 -4.84
CA ASN A 258 20.99 8.31 -3.71
C ASN A 258 20.53 7.59 -2.42
N SER A 259 19.84 6.46 -2.57
CA SER A 259 19.44 5.58 -1.47
C SER A 259 19.81 4.15 -1.82
N GLU A 260 20.40 3.41 -0.89
CA GLU A 260 20.71 1.97 -1.02
C GLU A 260 21.49 1.62 -2.30
N GLY A 261 22.49 2.45 -2.64
CA GLY A 261 23.33 2.26 -3.82
C GLY A 261 22.71 2.70 -5.15
N GLN A 262 21.46 3.19 -5.17
CA GLN A 262 20.86 3.72 -6.39
C GLN A 262 21.51 5.05 -6.79
N PRO A 263 21.84 5.24 -8.09
CA PRO A 263 22.52 6.45 -8.56
C PRO A 263 21.63 7.69 -8.41
N GLY A 264 22.26 8.85 -8.27
CA GLY A 264 21.50 10.09 -8.12
C GLY A 264 22.34 11.37 -8.16
N PRO A 265 21.70 12.52 -7.94
CA PRO A 265 22.36 13.83 -7.99
C PRO A 265 23.62 13.99 -7.13
N PHE A 266 23.72 13.33 -5.95
CA PHE A 266 24.89 13.47 -5.08
C PHE A 266 26.18 12.95 -5.70
N ASP A 267 26.07 11.96 -6.60
CA ASP A 267 27.23 11.39 -7.31
C ASP A 267 27.94 12.45 -8.19
N TYR A 268 27.28 13.59 -8.41
CA TYR A 268 27.74 14.71 -9.22
C TYR A 268 27.81 16.03 -8.43
N GLY A 269 27.71 15.98 -7.09
CA GLY A 269 27.73 17.17 -6.24
C GLY A 269 26.52 18.09 -6.44
N ARG A 270 25.34 17.52 -6.73
CA ARG A 270 24.08 18.24 -6.99
C ARG A 270 23.04 17.93 -5.93
N THR A 271 22.04 18.78 -5.77
CA THR A 271 20.94 18.53 -4.81
C THR A 271 19.84 17.65 -5.43
N HIS A 272 18.99 17.05 -4.59
CA HIS A 272 17.79 16.36 -5.04
C HIS A 272 16.88 17.27 -5.89
N ALA A 273 16.73 18.54 -5.49
CA ALA A 273 15.96 19.51 -6.26
C ALA A 273 16.53 19.71 -7.68
N GLN A 274 17.84 19.82 -7.84
CA GLN A 274 18.46 19.93 -9.17
C GLN A 274 18.20 18.69 -10.04
N GLY A 275 18.30 17.49 -9.46
CA GLY A 275 17.98 16.24 -10.15
C GLY A 275 16.51 16.14 -10.56
N ALA A 276 15.61 16.35 -9.61
CA ALA A 276 14.17 16.29 -9.81
C ALA A 276 13.71 17.33 -10.84
N ASN A 277 14.20 18.56 -10.74
CA ASN A 277 13.81 19.67 -11.62
C ASN A 277 14.24 19.44 -13.07
N MET A 278 15.39 18.79 -13.31
CA MET A 278 15.82 18.43 -14.66
C MET A 278 14.84 17.44 -15.32
N LEU A 279 14.41 16.41 -14.59
CA LEU A 279 13.40 15.47 -15.09
C LEU A 279 12.04 16.15 -15.26
N ALA A 280 11.66 17.00 -14.31
CA ALA A 280 10.39 17.72 -14.32
C ALA A 280 10.30 18.68 -15.52
N ASP A 281 11.38 19.40 -15.82
CA ASP A 281 11.46 20.29 -16.98
C ASP A 281 11.35 19.51 -18.31
N ALA A 282 11.87 18.28 -18.38
CA ALA A 282 11.73 17.41 -19.56
C ALA A 282 10.28 16.90 -19.77
N LEU A 283 9.54 16.66 -18.70
CA LEU A 283 8.15 16.18 -18.73
C LEU A 283 7.11 17.30 -18.85
N LYS A 284 7.47 18.53 -18.44
CA LYS A 284 6.56 19.69 -18.38
C LYS A 284 5.78 19.96 -19.69
N PRO A 285 6.38 19.91 -20.90
CA PRO A 285 5.65 20.18 -22.15
C PRO A 285 4.48 19.22 -22.42
N TYR A 286 4.45 18.07 -21.74
CA TYR A 286 3.46 17.02 -21.93
C TYR A 286 2.53 16.85 -20.71
N GLY A 287 2.70 17.68 -19.67
CA GLY A 287 1.92 17.60 -18.44
C GLY A 287 2.31 16.46 -17.50
N GLY A 288 3.50 15.87 -17.68
CA GLY A 288 4.00 14.78 -16.84
C GLY A 288 4.52 15.22 -15.48
N LEU A 289 4.58 14.26 -14.55
CA LEU A 289 4.96 14.46 -13.14
C LEU A 289 6.26 13.73 -12.79
N VAL A 290 6.93 14.19 -11.74
CA VAL A 290 8.03 13.46 -11.10
C VAL A 290 7.65 13.18 -9.65
N PHE A 291 7.36 11.93 -9.34
CA PHE A 291 7.28 11.43 -7.96
C PHE A 291 8.71 11.16 -7.48
N TRP A 292 9.26 12.09 -6.70
CA TRP A 292 10.61 11.97 -6.15
C TRP A 292 10.53 11.41 -4.74
N ARG A 293 11.02 10.17 -4.54
CA ARG A 293 10.94 9.52 -3.23
C ARG A 293 11.89 10.18 -2.24
N SER A 294 11.40 10.50 -1.05
CA SER A 294 12.20 11.05 0.05
C SER A 294 12.75 9.99 1.00
N PHE A 295 12.64 8.70 0.63
CA PHE A 295 13.30 7.60 1.33
C PHE A 295 14.80 7.64 1.00
N VAL A 296 15.52 8.50 1.71
CA VAL A 296 16.95 8.75 1.56
C VAL A 296 17.57 8.78 2.94
N TYR A 297 18.61 7.99 3.12
CA TYR A 297 19.42 7.92 4.32
C TYR A 297 20.82 7.39 3.93
N GLY A 298 21.84 7.57 4.76
CA GLY A 298 23.16 6.99 4.56
C GLY A 298 24.32 7.97 4.64
N SER A 299 25.29 7.86 3.72
CA SER A 299 26.67 8.36 3.92
C SER A 299 26.81 9.87 4.18
N LYS A 300 25.93 10.71 3.62
CA LYS A 300 25.92 12.16 3.88
C LYS A 300 25.50 12.50 5.33
N HIS A 301 24.80 11.59 5.98
CA HIS A 301 24.24 11.71 7.32
C HIS A 301 24.91 10.72 8.29
N LYS A 302 26.17 10.35 8.04
CA LYS A 302 26.89 9.39 8.87
C LYS A 302 26.93 9.86 10.33
N GLY A 303 26.40 9.03 11.23
CA GLY A 303 26.32 9.32 12.67
C GLY A 303 25.06 10.09 13.09
N GLU A 304 24.20 10.51 12.16
CA GLU A 304 22.86 10.99 12.45
C GLU A 304 21.88 9.81 12.57
N ASP A 305 20.95 9.90 13.50
CA ASP A 305 19.88 8.90 13.63
C ASP A 305 19.07 8.76 12.34
N ARG A 306 18.93 7.53 11.82
CA ARG A 306 18.29 7.23 10.52
C ARG A 306 16.92 7.88 10.38
N VAL A 307 16.12 7.90 11.45
CA VAL A 307 14.75 8.44 11.43
C VAL A 307 14.70 9.96 11.24
N LYS A 308 15.84 10.67 11.39
CA LYS A 308 15.94 12.12 11.18
C LYS A 308 16.31 12.50 9.76
N GLN A 309 16.97 11.60 9.04
CA GLN A 309 17.76 11.93 7.86
C GLN A 309 16.90 12.42 6.69
N ALA A 310 15.66 11.92 6.53
CA ALA A 310 14.77 12.41 5.49
C ALA A 310 14.43 13.91 5.67
N VAL A 311 14.18 14.36 6.89
CA VAL A 311 13.95 15.79 7.15
C VAL A 311 15.25 16.59 6.95
N SER A 312 16.36 16.11 7.53
CA SER A 312 17.67 16.75 7.42
C SER A 312 18.14 16.90 5.97
N GLU A 313 17.74 15.99 5.08
CA GLU A 313 18.07 16.06 3.66
C GLU A 313 17.18 17.04 2.87
N PHE A 314 15.89 17.08 3.17
CA PHE A 314 14.92 17.75 2.29
C PHE A 314 14.42 19.11 2.79
N ALA A 315 14.48 19.40 4.10
CA ALA A 315 13.91 20.63 4.66
C ALA A 315 14.48 21.91 4.02
N ASP A 316 15.79 21.98 3.84
CA ASP A 316 16.46 23.13 3.20
C ASP A 316 16.15 23.27 1.70
N LEU A 317 15.52 22.25 1.09
CA LEU A 317 15.09 22.26 -0.31
C LEU A 317 13.62 22.69 -0.46
N ASP A 318 12.91 22.99 0.62
CA ASP A 318 11.49 23.33 0.55
C ASP A 318 11.21 24.59 -0.28
N GLY A 319 10.40 24.45 -1.34
CA GLY A 319 10.08 25.51 -2.29
C GLY A 319 11.06 25.63 -3.46
N THR A 320 12.08 24.77 -3.55
CA THR A 320 13.04 24.76 -4.67
C THR A 320 12.68 23.78 -5.79
N PHE A 321 11.72 22.87 -5.54
CA PHE A 321 11.21 21.92 -6.52
C PHE A 321 10.24 22.57 -7.51
N ARG A 322 10.22 22.09 -8.77
CA ARG A 322 9.20 22.51 -9.76
C ARG A 322 7.80 22.09 -9.32
N GLU A 323 6.78 22.81 -9.80
CA GLU A 323 5.37 22.53 -9.50
C GLU A 323 4.89 21.13 -9.91
N ASN A 324 5.51 20.52 -10.92
CA ASN A 324 5.23 19.14 -11.36
C ASN A 324 6.17 18.09 -10.72
N VAL A 325 6.91 18.46 -9.67
CA VAL A 325 7.56 17.51 -8.76
C VAL A 325 6.67 17.29 -7.54
N ILE A 326 6.50 16.04 -7.15
CA ILE A 326 5.78 15.62 -5.96
C ILE A 326 6.76 14.83 -5.10
N LEU A 327 7.02 15.31 -3.88
CA LEU A 327 7.82 14.57 -2.92
C LEU A 327 7.00 13.41 -2.37
N GLN A 328 7.47 12.18 -2.59
CA GLN A 328 6.80 10.96 -2.17
C GLN A 328 7.47 10.42 -0.90
N SER A 329 6.78 10.49 0.24
CA SER A 329 7.32 10.13 1.55
C SER A 329 6.55 8.94 2.14
N LYS A 330 7.26 7.99 2.77
CA LYS A 330 6.63 6.88 3.50
C LYS A 330 5.76 7.42 4.65
N ASN A 331 4.80 6.63 5.13
CA ASN A 331 3.93 7.03 6.25
C ASN A 331 4.70 7.28 7.56
N GLY A 332 5.80 6.56 7.78
CA GLY A 332 6.70 6.75 8.91
C GLY A 332 8.13 7.10 8.47
N PRO A 333 8.99 7.57 9.38
CA PRO A 333 10.33 8.06 9.06
C PRO A 333 11.36 6.94 8.83
N LEU A 334 11.01 5.68 9.07
CA LEU A 334 11.90 4.54 8.89
C LEU A 334 11.54 3.75 7.62
N ASP A 335 10.80 2.66 7.75
CA ASP A 335 10.62 1.68 6.68
C ASP A 335 9.43 0.76 6.93
N PHE A 336 8.22 1.30 6.88
CA PHE A 336 6.97 0.51 6.88
C PHE A 336 6.82 -0.51 8.02
N GLN A 337 7.40 -0.25 9.19
CA GLN A 337 7.32 -1.16 10.35
C GLN A 337 5.86 -1.35 10.81
N PRO A 338 5.55 -2.43 11.56
CA PRO A 338 4.20 -2.71 12.06
C PRO A 338 3.49 -1.51 12.71
N ARG A 339 4.27 -0.66 13.40
CA ARG A 339 3.87 0.67 13.83
C ARG A 339 5.07 1.62 13.79
N GLU A 340 4.86 2.80 13.24
CA GLU A 340 5.79 3.93 13.30
C GLU A 340 5.02 5.19 13.70
N PRO A 341 5.64 6.17 14.37
CA PRO A 341 5.10 7.53 14.36
C PRO A 341 5.05 8.07 12.92
N TYR A 342 4.18 9.04 12.64
CA TYR A 342 4.10 9.61 11.29
C TYR A 342 5.40 10.32 10.90
N ALA A 343 5.75 10.31 9.62
CA ALA A 343 6.99 10.95 9.15
C ALA A 343 6.93 12.49 9.33
N PRO A 344 7.86 13.11 10.08
CA PRO A 344 7.83 14.56 10.31
C PRO A 344 8.01 15.40 9.04
N ILE A 345 8.54 14.81 7.96
CA ILE A 345 8.71 15.49 6.68
C ILE A 345 7.40 16.09 6.15
N PHE A 346 6.26 15.47 6.47
CA PHE A 346 4.95 16.02 6.11
C PHE A 346 4.68 17.39 6.71
N ASP A 347 5.27 17.69 7.87
CA ASP A 347 5.18 18.99 8.55
C ASP A 347 6.36 19.92 8.28
N GLN A 348 7.47 19.42 7.75
CA GLN A 348 8.67 20.24 7.47
C GLN A 348 8.69 20.79 6.04
N MET A 349 7.89 20.21 5.13
CA MET A 349 7.79 20.65 3.74
C MET A 349 6.49 21.44 3.50
N HIS A 350 6.54 22.77 3.54
CA HIS A 350 5.35 23.64 3.44
C HIS A 350 5.10 24.19 2.04
N ARG A 351 6.14 24.32 1.21
CA ARG A 351 6.09 24.93 -0.13
C ARG A 351 6.37 23.93 -1.25
N THR A 352 6.43 22.65 -0.91
CA THR A 352 6.66 21.54 -1.83
C THR A 352 5.44 20.63 -1.83
N THR A 353 4.99 20.24 -3.02
CA THR A 353 3.89 19.31 -3.17
C THR A 353 4.27 17.93 -2.64
N GLN A 354 3.41 17.32 -1.82
CA GLN A 354 3.68 16.02 -1.19
C GLN A 354 2.67 14.94 -1.59
N ALA A 355 3.12 13.69 -1.56
CA ALA A 355 2.30 12.48 -1.59
C ALA A 355 2.79 11.50 -0.52
N VAL A 356 1.87 10.72 0.04
CA VAL A 356 2.22 9.62 0.95
C VAL A 356 2.45 8.33 0.15
N GLU A 357 3.48 7.58 0.53
CA GLU A 357 3.71 6.19 0.14
C GLU A 357 3.32 5.28 1.31
N LEU A 358 2.45 4.32 1.02
CA LEU A 358 1.97 3.28 1.92
C LEU A 358 2.42 1.93 1.38
N GLN A 359 2.66 0.95 2.25
CA GLN A 359 2.98 -0.42 1.81
C GLN A 359 1.76 -1.32 1.93
N ILE A 360 1.31 -1.88 0.80
CA ILE A 360 0.22 -2.88 0.77
C ILE A 360 0.83 -4.29 0.88
N THR A 361 1.96 -4.52 0.21
CA THR A 361 2.72 -5.78 0.39
C THR A 361 3.24 -5.85 1.81
N GLN A 362 3.14 -7.02 2.43
CA GLN A 362 3.35 -7.20 3.87
C GLN A 362 4.80 -7.54 4.19
N GLU A 363 5.74 -6.71 3.73
CA GLU A 363 7.18 -6.96 3.92
C GLU A 363 7.55 -7.19 5.40
N TYR A 364 7.08 -6.30 6.27
CA TYR A 364 7.32 -6.33 7.72
C TYR A 364 6.13 -6.85 8.51
N LEU A 365 5.14 -7.43 7.83
CA LEU A 365 3.84 -7.80 8.39
C LEU A 365 3.52 -9.27 8.07
N GLY A 366 4.56 -10.11 7.99
CA GLY A 366 4.43 -11.55 7.83
C GLY A 366 4.20 -12.06 6.42
N HIS A 367 4.57 -11.29 5.40
CA HIS A 367 4.46 -11.66 3.98
C HIS A 367 3.01 -12.03 3.61
N ASP A 368 2.80 -12.97 2.70
CA ASP A 368 1.49 -13.54 2.37
C ASP A 368 1.02 -14.62 3.36
N LYS A 369 1.67 -14.73 4.52
CA LYS A 369 1.41 -15.81 5.49
C LYS A 369 0.56 -15.36 6.67
N HIS A 370 0.62 -14.07 7.00
CA HIS A 370 -0.10 -13.52 8.15
C HIS A 370 -1.33 -12.73 7.68
N LEU A 371 -2.45 -12.92 8.37
CA LEU A 371 -3.59 -12.03 8.25
C LEU A 371 -3.26 -10.73 8.97
N VAL A 372 -3.09 -9.65 8.19
CA VAL A 372 -2.92 -8.28 8.69
C VAL A 372 -3.73 -7.33 7.81
N TYR A 373 -4.86 -6.84 8.33
CA TYR A 373 -5.69 -5.84 7.67
C TYR A 373 -5.16 -4.42 7.95
N LEU A 374 -4.83 -3.68 6.89
CA LEU A 374 -4.05 -2.44 6.97
C LEU A 374 -4.88 -1.16 7.06
N ALA A 375 -6.19 -1.22 6.84
CA ALA A 375 -7.03 -0.03 6.92
C ALA A 375 -6.94 0.70 8.28
N PRO A 376 -6.90 0.00 9.45
CA PRO A 376 -6.68 0.66 10.74
C PRO A 376 -5.35 1.42 10.81
N MET A 377 -4.26 0.87 10.26
CA MET A 377 -2.94 1.52 10.24
C MET A 377 -2.95 2.81 9.42
N TRP A 378 -3.57 2.79 8.24
CA TRP A 378 -3.64 3.97 7.39
C TRP A 378 -4.63 5.00 7.92
N GLN A 379 -5.72 4.58 8.54
CA GLN A 379 -6.62 5.47 9.26
C GLN A 379 -5.91 6.16 10.44
N GLU A 380 -5.07 5.43 11.19
CA GLU A 380 -4.18 5.99 12.22
C GLU A 380 -3.27 7.07 11.60
N PHE A 381 -2.59 6.78 10.49
CA PHE A 381 -1.75 7.76 9.78
C PHE A 381 -2.52 9.02 9.34
N PHE A 382 -3.68 8.87 8.69
CA PHE A 382 -4.46 10.00 8.19
C PHE A 382 -5.08 10.86 9.32
N SER A 383 -5.08 10.37 10.56
CA SER A 383 -5.43 11.18 11.73
C SER A 383 -4.35 12.23 12.06
N PHE A 384 -3.09 11.96 11.70
CA PHE A 384 -1.97 12.91 11.84
C PHE A 384 -1.81 13.77 10.59
N VAL A 385 -1.82 13.14 9.41
CA VAL A 385 -1.56 13.80 8.13
C VAL A 385 -2.85 13.86 7.32
N SER A 386 -3.50 15.02 7.31
CA SER A 386 -4.72 15.21 6.52
C SER A 386 -4.46 14.98 5.02
N VAL A 387 -5.28 14.14 4.39
CA VAL A 387 -5.22 13.88 2.94
C VAL A 387 -5.35 15.14 2.10
N ASN A 388 -6.01 16.20 2.61
CA ASN A 388 -6.16 17.48 1.90
C ASN A 388 -4.84 18.25 1.75
N ARG A 389 -3.82 17.93 2.56
CA ARG A 389 -2.45 18.47 2.44
C ARG A 389 -1.63 17.74 1.39
N LEU A 390 -2.10 16.58 0.93
CA LEU A 390 -1.43 15.72 -0.04
C LEU A 390 -2.05 15.87 -1.42
N LYS A 391 -1.24 15.73 -2.47
CA LYS A 391 -1.74 15.60 -3.85
C LYS A 391 -1.91 14.16 -4.28
N GLY A 392 -1.20 13.24 -3.62
CA GLY A 392 -1.19 11.83 -3.99
C GLY A 392 -1.17 10.89 -2.79
N VAL A 393 -1.73 9.70 -3.01
CA VAL A 393 -1.62 8.53 -2.15
C VAL A 393 -1.11 7.40 -3.04
N VAL A 394 0.04 6.85 -2.69
CA VAL A 394 0.78 5.86 -3.45
C VAL A 394 0.89 4.59 -2.61
N GLY A 395 0.60 3.43 -3.20
CA GLY A 395 0.61 2.14 -2.50
C GLY A 395 1.56 1.16 -3.15
N VAL A 396 2.54 0.62 -2.42
CA VAL A 396 3.38 -0.48 -2.91
C VAL A 396 2.52 -1.74 -3.02
N ALA A 397 2.27 -2.19 -4.24
CA ALA A 397 1.31 -3.24 -4.58
C ALA A 397 1.69 -4.59 -3.96
N ASN A 398 0.68 -5.40 -3.65
CA ASN A 398 0.83 -6.73 -3.04
C ASN A 398 0.43 -7.88 -3.98
N ILE A 399 0.47 -7.63 -5.30
CA ILE A 399 -0.04 -8.58 -6.28
C ILE A 399 1.06 -9.33 -7.03
N GLY A 400 0.69 -10.45 -7.64
CA GLY A 400 1.48 -11.19 -8.61
C GLY A 400 0.62 -12.12 -9.46
N ASP A 401 1.26 -13.10 -10.10
CA ASP A 401 0.62 -14.06 -11.00
C ASP A 401 -0.10 -15.23 -10.30
N HIS A 402 -0.12 -15.27 -8.97
CA HIS A 402 -1.04 -16.16 -8.24
C HIS A 402 -2.49 -15.93 -8.68
N ILE A 403 -3.29 -17.01 -8.73
CA ILE A 403 -4.69 -16.95 -9.20
C ILE A 403 -5.49 -15.92 -8.40
N ASN A 404 -5.35 -15.92 -7.07
CA ASN A 404 -6.02 -14.98 -6.17
C ASN A 404 -5.33 -13.62 -6.06
N TRP A 405 -4.34 -13.35 -6.90
CA TRP A 405 -3.53 -12.13 -6.99
C TRP A 405 -2.61 -11.83 -5.82
N CYS A 406 -3.00 -12.11 -4.57
CA CYS A 406 -2.35 -11.57 -3.38
C CYS A 406 -1.67 -12.62 -2.47
N GLY A 407 -1.67 -13.90 -2.85
CA GLY A 407 -1.15 -14.99 -2.01
C GLY A 407 -2.11 -15.32 -0.88
N HIS A 408 -2.18 -14.46 0.15
CA HIS A 408 -3.15 -14.56 1.23
C HIS A 408 -4.55 -14.07 0.77
N PRO A 409 -5.65 -14.81 1.01
CA PRO A 409 -7.00 -14.34 0.66
C PRO A 409 -7.36 -12.97 1.26
N PHE A 410 -7.10 -12.76 2.56
CA PHE A 410 -7.28 -11.47 3.23
C PHE A 410 -6.35 -10.34 2.75
N ALA A 411 -5.23 -10.62 2.07
CA ALA A 411 -4.39 -9.55 1.52
C ALA A 411 -5.10 -8.79 0.37
N GLN A 412 -6.13 -9.39 -0.25
CA GLN A 412 -7.01 -8.67 -1.17
C GLN A 412 -7.74 -7.50 -0.49
N SER A 413 -8.07 -7.64 0.80
CA SER A 413 -8.73 -6.58 1.58
C SER A 413 -7.85 -5.35 1.73
N ASN A 414 -6.52 -5.50 1.69
CA ASN A 414 -5.56 -4.40 1.78
C ASN A 414 -5.48 -3.62 0.47
N TRP A 415 -5.47 -4.29 -0.68
CA TRP A 415 -5.58 -3.62 -1.98
C TRP A 415 -6.92 -2.88 -2.11
N TYR A 416 -8.01 -3.52 -1.70
CA TYR A 416 -9.32 -2.89 -1.63
C TYR A 416 -9.31 -1.64 -0.73
N ALA A 417 -8.86 -1.78 0.52
CA ALA A 417 -8.81 -0.70 1.49
C ALA A 417 -7.93 0.47 1.04
N PHE A 418 -6.79 0.19 0.39
CA PHE A 418 -5.92 1.21 -0.16
C PHE A 418 -6.68 2.10 -1.14
N GLY A 419 -7.38 1.49 -2.10
CA GLY A 419 -8.16 2.26 -3.07
C GLY A 419 -9.29 3.06 -2.43
N ARG A 420 -10.02 2.48 -1.47
CA ARG A 420 -11.09 3.17 -0.74
C ARG A 420 -10.55 4.39 0.03
N LEU A 421 -9.44 4.26 0.76
CA LEU A 421 -8.83 5.36 1.52
C LEU A 421 -8.12 6.39 0.63
N ALA A 422 -7.51 5.96 -0.49
CA ALA A 422 -6.96 6.88 -1.48
C ALA A 422 -8.06 7.73 -2.14
N TRP A 423 -9.27 7.17 -2.29
CA TRP A 423 -10.46 7.92 -2.70
C TRP A 423 -10.93 8.87 -1.61
N ASP A 424 -11.16 8.38 -0.38
CA ASP A 424 -11.59 9.19 0.76
C ASP A 424 -11.03 8.65 2.07
N ALA A 425 -10.01 9.33 2.59
CA ALA A 425 -9.32 8.96 3.83
C ALA A 425 -10.18 9.16 5.10
N SER A 426 -11.38 9.75 4.99
CA SER A 426 -12.32 9.84 6.12
C SER A 426 -13.18 8.58 6.31
N LEU A 427 -13.10 7.62 5.37
CA LEU A 427 -13.79 6.34 5.51
C LEU A 427 -13.27 5.55 6.70
N ASN A 428 -14.20 4.92 7.41
CA ASN A 428 -13.90 4.09 8.56
C ASN A 428 -13.42 2.70 8.11
N SER A 429 -12.36 2.19 8.72
CA SER A 429 -11.81 0.84 8.47
C SER A 429 -12.84 -0.27 8.64
N LYS A 430 -13.77 -0.15 9.60
CA LYS A 430 -14.88 -1.10 9.78
C LYS A 430 -15.78 -1.14 8.56
N THR A 431 -16.19 0.02 8.04
CA THR A 431 -17.05 0.09 6.85
C THR A 431 -16.37 -0.50 5.64
N ILE A 432 -15.09 -0.21 5.43
CA ILE A 432 -14.31 -0.77 4.32
C ILE A 432 -14.20 -2.31 4.44
N GLY A 433 -13.92 -2.82 5.64
CA GLY A 433 -13.84 -4.26 5.89
C GLY A 433 -15.19 -4.96 5.66
N GLU A 434 -16.29 -4.37 6.13
CA GLU A 434 -17.65 -4.87 5.91
C GLU A 434 -18.01 -4.90 4.42
N GLU A 435 -17.76 -3.80 3.69
CA GLU A 435 -17.94 -3.73 2.24
C GLU A 435 -17.20 -4.87 1.52
N TRP A 436 -15.93 -5.11 1.90
CA TRP A 436 -15.09 -6.14 1.28
C TRP A 436 -15.58 -7.54 1.61
N LEU A 437 -15.95 -7.83 2.87
CA LEU A 437 -16.42 -9.14 3.30
C LEU A 437 -17.72 -9.53 2.57
N ILE A 438 -18.65 -8.59 2.42
CA ILE A 438 -19.92 -8.83 1.72
C ILE A 438 -19.67 -9.09 0.23
N GLN A 439 -18.81 -8.31 -0.41
CA GLN A 439 -18.48 -8.48 -1.83
C GLN A 439 -17.66 -9.74 -2.12
N THR A 440 -16.86 -10.22 -1.16
CA THR A 440 -15.90 -11.30 -1.36
C THR A 440 -16.42 -12.66 -0.87
N TYR A 441 -17.17 -12.69 0.23
CA TYR A 441 -17.63 -13.94 0.86
C TYR A 441 -19.15 -14.07 0.90
N THR A 442 -19.81 -13.35 1.82
CA THR A 442 -21.26 -13.47 2.06
C THR A 442 -21.76 -12.27 2.88
N ASP A 443 -23.05 -12.00 2.79
CA ASP A 443 -23.79 -10.99 3.57
C ASP A 443 -24.32 -11.52 4.93
N LYS A 444 -24.10 -12.79 5.25
CA LYS A 444 -24.56 -13.38 6.51
C LYS A 444 -23.88 -12.73 7.71
N TYR A 445 -24.67 -12.11 8.57
CA TYR A 445 -24.20 -11.43 9.79
C TYR A 445 -23.32 -12.33 10.68
N GLN A 446 -23.66 -13.62 10.79
CA GLN A 446 -22.92 -14.61 11.58
C GLN A 446 -21.49 -14.86 11.07
N PHE A 447 -21.19 -14.49 9.82
CA PHE A 447 -19.85 -14.49 9.26
C PHE A 447 -19.25 -13.08 9.30
N VAL A 448 -19.97 -12.09 8.77
CA VAL A 448 -19.43 -10.74 8.56
C VAL A 448 -18.99 -10.09 9.87
N ALA A 449 -19.83 -10.10 10.91
CA ALA A 449 -19.51 -9.43 12.17
C ALA A 449 -18.24 -10.00 12.86
N PRO A 450 -18.16 -11.32 13.14
CA PRO A 450 -16.96 -11.86 13.80
C PRO A 450 -15.69 -11.78 12.95
N VAL A 451 -15.78 -12.01 11.64
CA VAL A 451 -14.61 -11.94 10.75
C VAL A 451 -14.13 -10.50 10.58
N LEU A 452 -15.04 -9.53 10.62
CA LEU A 452 -14.68 -8.12 10.64
C LEU A 452 -13.91 -7.75 11.91
N ASP A 453 -14.34 -8.23 13.07
CA ASP A 453 -13.60 -8.00 14.32
C ASP A 453 -12.20 -8.64 14.29
N MET A 454 -12.08 -9.84 13.71
CA MET A 454 -10.79 -10.50 13.44
C MET A 454 -9.92 -9.65 12.51
N MET A 455 -10.46 -9.12 11.42
CA MET A 455 -9.72 -8.20 10.53
C MET A 455 -9.26 -6.95 11.28
N LEU A 456 -10.16 -6.27 11.99
CA LEU A 456 -9.85 -5.00 12.66
C LEU A 456 -8.79 -5.14 13.75
N SER A 457 -8.74 -6.28 14.44
CA SER A 457 -7.76 -6.56 15.50
C SER A 457 -6.43 -7.12 14.96
N SER A 458 -6.39 -7.60 13.72
CA SER A 458 -5.24 -8.31 13.14
C SER A 458 -3.93 -7.52 13.10
N ARG A 459 -3.99 -6.22 12.77
CA ARG A 459 -2.79 -5.36 12.80
C ARG A 459 -2.24 -5.23 14.21
N GLU A 460 -3.08 -5.00 15.20
CA GLU A 460 -2.61 -4.85 16.58
C GLU A 460 -2.08 -6.18 17.13
N ALA A 461 -2.67 -7.32 16.75
CA ALA A 461 -2.11 -8.62 17.07
C ALA A 461 -0.69 -8.76 16.51
N CYS A 462 -0.46 -8.37 15.25
CA CYS A 462 0.86 -8.37 14.62
C CYS A 462 1.87 -7.46 15.34
N VAL A 463 1.45 -6.26 15.75
CA VAL A 463 2.28 -5.37 16.59
C VAL A 463 2.61 -6.06 17.91
N ASP A 464 1.61 -6.63 18.59
CA ASP A 464 1.73 -7.27 19.90
C ASP A 464 2.75 -8.42 19.89
N TYR A 465 2.68 -9.33 18.91
CA TYR A 465 3.60 -10.48 18.85
C TYR A 465 4.91 -10.19 18.12
N MET A 466 5.08 -9.08 17.38
CA MET A 466 6.36 -8.77 16.73
C MET A 466 7.11 -7.67 17.48
N GLU A 467 6.55 -6.47 17.55
CA GLU A 467 7.26 -5.23 17.88
C GLU A 467 6.37 -4.27 18.71
N PRO A 468 5.96 -4.64 19.94
CA PRO A 468 5.05 -3.83 20.75
C PRO A 468 5.75 -2.62 21.38
N LEU A 469 4.96 -1.70 21.94
CA LEU A 469 5.43 -0.56 22.76
C LEU A 469 6.38 0.42 22.03
N GLY A 470 6.40 0.40 20.69
CA GLY A 470 7.32 1.20 19.87
C GLY A 470 8.66 0.51 19.60
N LEU A 471 8.82 -0.78 19.94
CA LEU A 471 9.86 -1.60 19.33
C LEU A 471 9.71 -1.58 17.81
N HIS A 472 10.82 -1.74 17.13
CA HIS A 472 10.88 -1.68 15.68
C HIS A 472 12.16 -2.31 15.17
N HIS A 473 12.11 -2.79 13.94
CA HIS A 473 13.26 -3.23 13.17
C HIS A 473 14.02 -4.41 13.82
N ILE A 474 13.28 -5.39 14.35
CA ILE A 474 13.85 -6.59 14.99
C ILE A 474 13.51 -7.90 14.24
N MET A 475 13.21 -7.76 12.95
CA MET A 475 13.03 -8.82 11.96
C MET A 475 14.37 -9.33 11.41
N ALA A 476 14.36 -10.55 10.86
CA ALA A 476 15.49 -11.14 10.15
C ALA A 476 16.02 -10.24 9.02
N PHE A 477 17.33 -9.96 9.05
CA PHE A 477 17.99 -8.94 8.22
C PHE A 477 17.80 -9.13 6.70
N ASP A 478 17.87 -10.35 6.19
CA ASP A 478 17.87 -10.61 4.74
C ASP A 478 16.45 -10.54 4.14
N HIS A 479 15.56 -11.40 4.64
CA HIS A 479 14.24 -11.63 4.06
C HIS A 479 13.09 -11.00 4.84
N HIS A 480 13.36 -10.39 6.00
CA HIS A 480 12.38 -9.67 6.83
C HIS A 480 11.22 -10.54 7.36
N TYR A 481 11.40 -11.86 7.46
CA TYR A 481 10.39 -12.79 7.96
C TYR A 481 10.87 -13.47 9.24
N GLY A 482 10.13 -13.33 10.33
CA GLY A 482 10.52 -13.88 11.62
C GLY A 482 11.50 -12.99 12.40
N PRO A 483 11.67 -13.29 13.69
CA PRO A 483 12.45 -12.49 14.63
C PRO A 483 13.97 -12.67 14.44
N GLU A 484 14.72 -11.58 14.53
CA GLU A 484 16.19 -11.59 14.69
C GLU A 484 16.62 -10.39 15.55
N PRO A 485 16.19 -10.31 16.82
CA PRO A 485 16.48 -9.15 17.66
C PRO A 485 17.98 -8.98 17.94
N ASP A 486 18.78 -10.05 17.85
CA ASP A 486 20.24 -10.02 17.98
C ASP A 486 20.97 -9.74 16.66
N GLY A 487 20.23 -9.44 15.58
CA GLY A 487 20.76 -9.23 14.24
C GLY A 487 21.86 -8.17 14.21
N PHE A 488 23.04 -8.57 13.76
CA PHE A 488 24.19 -7.69 13.59
C PHE A 488 25.13 -8.25 12.53
N ILE A 489 25.41 -7.44 11.50
CA ILE A 489 26.37 -7.80 10.45
C ILE A 489 27.41 -6.69 10.32
N ALA A 490 28.63 -6.97 10.78
CA ALA A 490 29.70 -5.96 10.91
C ALA A 490 30.07 -5.24 9.60
N SER A 491 29.82 -5.86 8.43
CA SER A 491 30.11 -5.25 7.12
C SER A 491 29.02 -4.29 6.64
N TYR A 492 27.88 -4.20 7.31
CA TYR A 492 26.77 -3.34 6.93
C TYR A 492 26.71 -2.10 7.82
N PRO A 493 26.04 -1.01 7.37
CA PRO A 493 25.72 0.12 8.23
C PRO A 493 25.01 -0.36 9.50
N ILE A 494 25.42 0.17 10.65
CA ILE A 494 24.85 -0.23 11.94
C ILE A 494 23.36 0.09 11.99
N GLU A 495 22.93 1.14 11.29
CA GLU A 495 21.55 1.56 11.11
C GLU A 495 20.70 0.55 10.32
N TRP A 496 21.27 -0.53 9.80
CA TRP A 496 20.51 -1.65 9.22
C TRP A 496 20.39 -2.84 10.17
N CYS A 497 21.04 -2.79 11.34
CA CYS A 497 21.03 -3.90 12.28
C CYS A 497 19.97 -3.67 13.38
N PRO A 498 19.17 -4.70 13.73
CA PRO A 498 18.24 -4.66 14.86
C PRO A 498 18.79 -4.05 16.16
N VAL A 499 20.01 -4.41 16.54
CA VAL A 499 20.68 -3.91 17.76
C VAL A 499 20.86 -2.39 17.81
N TYR A 500 20.85 -1.72 16.65
CA TYR A 500 20.89 -0.27 16.60
C TYR A 500 19.61 0.37 17.13
N TYR A 501 18.46 -0.27 16.94
CA TYR A 501 17.15 0.31 17.23
C TYR A 501 16.72 0.07 18.66
N HIS A 502 16.71 -1.18 19.10
CA HIS A 502 16.15 -1.51 20.41
C HIS A 502 17.09 -1.15 21.58
N LYS A 503 18.40 -0.97 21.35
CA LYS A 503 19.40 -0.53 22.37
C LYS A 503 19.29 -1.27 23.72
N ALA A 504 19.04 -2.57 23.70
CA ALA A 504 18.82 -3.34 24.93
C ALA A 504 20.11 -3.41 25.76
N ASP A 505 20.02 -3.14 27.06
CA ASP A 505 21.12 -3.28 28.01
C ASP A 505 20.62 -3.67 29.42
N ALA A 506 21.52 -3.79 30.39
CA ALA A 506 21.18 -4.17 31.75
C ALA A 506 20.23 -3.18 32.47
N HIS A 507 20.13 -1.94 31.96
CA HIS A 507 19.28 -0.90 32.54
C HIS A 507 17.89 -0.87 31.89
N GLY A 508 17.79 -1.07 30.58
CA GLY A 508 16.53 -0.90 29.87
C GLY A 508 16.53 -1.30 28.39
N LEU A 509 15.52 -0.76 27.69
CA LEU A 509 15.19 -1.02 26.29
C LEU A 509 14.65 0.25 25.64
N GLY A 510 14.87 0.42 24.34
CA GLY A 510 14.31 1.50 23.53
C GLY A 510 15.35 2.56 23.13
N PHE A 511 15.00 3.40 22.17
CA PHE A 511 15.92 4.40 21.62
C PHE A 511 15.69 5.77 22.25
N GLU A 512 16.70 6.35 22.89
CA GLU A 512 16.63 7.72 23.42
C GLU A 512 16.65 8.77 22.29
N ARG A 513 15.46 9.19 21.85
CA ARG A 513 15.24 10.20 20.79
C ARG A 513 14.60 11.49 21.30
N SER A 514 14.39 11.62 22.62
CA SER A 514 14.00 12.90 23.22
C SER A 514 15.14 13.92 23.15
N SER A 515 14.90 15.11 23.71
CA SER A 515 15.86 16.18 23.92
C SER A 515 17.10 15.76 24.71
N LYS A 516 17.06 14.60 25.40
CA LYS A 516 18.19 14.00 26.12
C LYS A 516 19.06 13.06 25.26
N GLY A 517 18.63 12.73 24.04
CA GLY A 517 19.34 11.85 23.11
C GLY A 517 19.51 12.46 21.73
N THR A 518 19.00 11.78 20.69
CA THR A 518 19.16 12.25 19.29
C THR A 518 18.30 13.47 18.96
N ASN A 519 17.38 13.84 19.86
CA ASN A 519 16.46 14.96 19.72
C ASN A 519 15.65 14.88 18.41
N ALA A 520 15.23 13.68 18.01
CA ALA A 520 14.37 13.48 16.85
C ALA A 520 12.96 14.04 17.10
N THR A 521 12.53 14.09 18.36
CA THR A 521 11.27 14.73 18.79
C THR A 521 11.17 16.19 18.33
N ALA A 522 12.29 16.92 18.24
CA ALA A 522 12.32 18.30 17.75
C ALA A 522 11.88 18.49 16.29
N GLN A 523 11.86 17.42 15.47
CA GLN A 523 11.36 17.49 14.09
C GLN A 523 9.82 17.53 14.02
N TYR A 524 9.13 17.22 15.13
CA TYR A 524 7.67 17.29 15.19
C TYR A 524 7.18 18.69 15.62
N PRO A 525 5.98 19.11 15.20
CA PRO A 525 5.30 20.28 15.76
C PRO A 525 4.70 19.99 17.14
N GLU A 526 4.31 21.04 17.87
CA GLU A 526 3.46 20.88 19.06
C GLU A 526 2.05 20.45 18.66
N PRO A 527 1.35 19.63 19.47
CA PRO A 527 1.76 19.12 20.79
C PRO A 527 2.65 17.86 20.73
N TYR A 528 2.87 17.28 19.54
CA TYR A 528 3.57 16.00 19.39
C TYR A 528 5.01 16.04 19.86
N ARG A 529 5.71 17.17 19.62
CA ARG A 529 7.05 17.39 20.15
C ARG A 529 7.10 17.19 21.66
N SER A 530 6.36 18.00 22.42
CA SER A 530 6.38 17.91 23.90
C SER A 530 5.78 16.59 24.40
N LEU A 531 4.77 16.06 23.72
CA LEU A 531 4.14 14.79 24.06
C LEU A 531 5.13 13.62 23.97
N TYR A 532 5.86 13.52 22.86
CA TYR A 532 6.84 12.46 22.62
C TYR A 532 8.15 12.70 23.38
N ASP A 533 8.53 13.94 23.67
CA ASP A 533 9.77 14.26 24.40
C ASP A 533 9.72 13.88 25.88
N ASN A 534 8.53 13.82 26.48
CA ASN A 534 8.37 13.53 27.89
C ASN A 534 7.95 12.07 28.12
N LEU A 535 8.81 11.31 28.80
CA LEU A 535 8.61 9.91 29.15
C LEU A 535 7.26 9.62 29.83
N ALA A 536 6.78 10.53 30.68
CA ALA A 536 5.53 10.34 31.43
C ALA A 536 4.27 10.55 30.58
N THR A 537 4.39 11.26 29.45
CA THR A 537 3.26 11.59 28.57
C THR A 537 3.34 10.88 27.22
N CYS A 538 4.50 10.35 26.84
CA CYS A 538 4.68 9.63 25.59
C CYS A 538 3.70 8.45 25.52
N PRO A 539 2.89 8.32 24.45
CA PRO A 539 1.98 7.19 24.29
C PRO A 539 2.74 5.86 24.35
N PRO A 540 2.22 4.84 25.08
CA PRO A 540 2.88 3.54 25.20
C PRO A 540 3.25 2.90 23.87
N GLU A 541 2.42 3.06 22.84
CA GLU A 541 2.62 2.52 21.50
C GLU A 541 3.81 3.12 20.74
N TYR A 542 4.38 4.24 21.20
CA TYR A 542 5.60 4.86 20.65
C TYR A 542 6.72 5.00 21.69
N LEU A 543 6.55 4.42 22.89
CA LEU A 543 7.43 4.67 24.02
C LEU A 543 8.89 4.31 23.74
N LEU A 544 9.13 3.07 23.28
CA LEU A 544 10.47 2.56 22.97
C LEU A 544 11.03 3.12 21.65
N TRP A 545 10.20 3.82 20.88
CA TRP A 545 10.65 4.61 19.73
C TRP A 545 11.36 5.89 20.17
N PHE A 546 10.89 6.53 21.24
CA PHE A 546 11.40 7.84 21.67
C PHE A 546 12.24 7.82 22.94
N HIS A 547 12.14 6.77 23.76
CA HIS A 547 12.82 6.68 25.06
C HIS A 547 13.57 5.37 25.23
N HIS A 548 14.71 5.42 25.93
CA HIS A 548 15.29 4.24 26.57
C HIS A 548 14.73 4.11 27.98
N VAL A 549 13.98 3.02 28.22
CA VAL A 549 13.12 2.86 29.40
C VAL A 549 13.64 1.75 30.29
N ALA A 550 13.75 2.04 31.58
CA ALA A 550 14.21 1.07 32.56
C ALA A 550 13.28 -0.15 32.66
N TRP A 551 13.84 -1.35 32.82
CA TRP A 551 13.06 -2.61 32.92
C TRP A 551 11.99 -2.60 34.03
N ASN A 552 12.23 -1.85 35.11
CA ASN A 552 11.34 -1.72 36.27
C ASN A 552 10.41 -0.49 36.21
N TYR A 553 10.46 0.31 35.14
CA TYR A 553 9.59 1.48 34.97
C TYR A 553 8.12 1.06 35.02
N ARG A 554 7.29 1.81 35.77
CA ARG A 554 5.86 1.49 35.94
C ARG A 554 5.06 2.07 34.77
N MET A 555 4.51 1.18 33.97
CA MET A 555 3.63 1.51 32.84
C MET A 555 2.25 1.96 33.37
N PRO A 556 1.42 2.63 32.55
CA PRO A 556 0.06 3.03 32.96
C PRO A 556 -0.84 1.88 33.44
N SER A 557 -0.55 0.64 33.02
CA SER A 557 -1.22 -0.58 33.49
C SER A 557 -0.88 -0.98 34.93
N GLY A 558 0.15 -0.37 35.54
CA GLY A 558 0.74 -0.75 36.82
C GLY A 558 1.84 -1.83 36.71
N ARG A 559 1.96 -2.52 35.57
CA ARG A 559 3.05 -3.46 35.28
C ARG A 559 4.38 -2.73 35.17
N THR A 560 5.49 -3.44 35.42
CA THR A 560 6.80 -2.93 34.99
C THR A 560 6.92 -2.98 33.46
N MET A 561 7.88 -2.26 32.87
CA MET A 561 8.15 -2.32 31.43
C MET A 561 8.41 -3.76 30.96
N TRP A 562 9.20 -4.55 31.71
CA TRP A 562 9.41 -5.98 31.41
C TRP A 562 8.11 -6.78 31.39
N GLN A 563 7.26 -6.62 32.41
CA GLN A 563 5.98 -7.33 32.52
C GLN A 563 4.99 -6.91 31.43
N GLU A 564 4.98 -5.63 31.07
CA GLU A 564 4.15 -5.12 29.97
C GLU A 564 4.61 -5.70 28.63
N LEU A 565 5.92 -5.78 28.39
CA LEU A 565 6.49 -6.41 27.20
C LEU A 565 6.05 -7.89 27.07
N ASN A 566 6.17 -8.66 28.16
CA ASN A 566 5.69 -10.05 28.21
C ASN A 566 4.19 -10.14 27.91
N ALA A 567 3.39 -9.26 28.53
CA ALA A 567 1.94 -9.22 28.33
C ALA A 567 1.55 -8.95 26.87
N HIS A 568 2.24 -8.06 26.16
CA HIS A 568 1.99 -7.81 24.74
C HIS A 568 2.32 -9.03 23.87
N TYR A 569 3.52 -9.59 23.98
CA TYR A 569 3.87 -10.79 23.20
C TYR A 569 2.93 -11.97 23.48
N ASN A 570 2.57 -12.21 24.74
CA ASN A 570 1.61 -13.24 25.13
C ASN A 570 0.21 -12.98 24.54
N LYS A 571 -0.26 -11.72 24.58
CA LYS A 571 -1.54 -11.31 24.02
C LYS A 571 -1.58 -11.47 22.50
N GLY A 572 -0.52 -11.12 21.79
CA GLY A 572 -0.44 -11.28 20.34
C GLY A 572 -0.62 -12.74 19.91
N VAL A 573 0.13 -13.66 20.52
CA VAL A 573 -0.02 -15.12 20.29
C VAL A 573 -1.44 -15.58 20.59
N LYS A 574 -1.97 -15.21 21.77
CA LYS A 574 -3.32 -15.61 22.17
C LYS A 574 -4.39 -15.10 21.22
N THR A 575 -4.18 -13.93 20.64
CA THR A 575 -5.12 -13.32 19.70
C THR A 575 -5.17 -14.11 18.39
N VAL A 576 -4.01 -14.54 17.85
CA VAL A 576 -3.96 -15.39 16.64
C VAL A 576 -4.59 -16.76 16.89
N GLN A 577 -4.35 -17.38 18.05
CA GLN A 577 -5.04 -18.60 18.47
C GLN A 577 -6.57 -18.46 18.45
N ASN A 578 -7.08 -17.29 18.87
CA ASN A 578 -8.51 -17.02 18.82
C ASN A 578 -9.02 -16.88 17.37
N TYR A 579 -8.20 -16.36 16.45
CA TYR A 579 -8.54 -16.29 15.02
C TYR A 579 -8.69 -17.68 14.41
N GLU A 580 -7.79 -18.62 14.73
CA GLU A 580 -7.94 -20.01 14.28
C GLU A 580 -9.25 -20.63 14.77
N ASN A 581 -9.51 -20.54 16.08
CA ASN A 581 -10.73 -21.07 16.68
C ASN A 581 -12.00 -20.45 16.08
N LEU A 582 -11.95 -19.15 15.77
CA LEU A 582 -13.04 -18.46 15.10
C LEU A 582 -13.22 -18.96 13.66
N TRP A 583 -12.14 -19.07 12.90
CA TRP A 583 -12.17 -19.46 11.49
C TRP A 583 -12.67 -20.90 11.28
N GLN A 584 -12.41 -21.80 12.22
CA GLN A 584 -13.02 -23.14 12.22
C GLN A 584 -14.55 -23.08 12.22
N GLN A 585 -15.14 -22.14 12.97
CA GLN A 585 -16.60 -21.94 13.04
C GLN A 585 -17.16 -21.30 11.77
N MET A 586 -16.31 -20.69 10.93
CA MET A 586 -16.74 -20.02 9.71
C MET A 586 -16.98 -20.97 8.53
N LYS A 587 -16.55 -22.24 8.64
CA LYS A 587 -16.67 -23.26 7.59
C LYS A 587 -18.06 -23.33 6.93
N PRO A 588 -19.20 -23.25 7.64
CA PRO A 588 -20.53 -23.32 7.01
C PRO A 588 -20.90 -22.13 6.11
N TYR A 589 -20.11 -21.06 6.11
CA TYR A 589 -20.43 -19.80 5.42
C TYR A 589 -19.60 -19.57 4.15
N ILE A 590 -18.55 -20.37 3.93
CA ILE A 590 -17.59 -20.19 2.85
C ILE A 590 -17.27 -21.51 2.16
N ASP A 591 -16.76 -21.46 0.94
CA ASP A 591 -16.35 -22.66 0.21
C ASP A 591 -15.09 -23.31 0.83
N GLU A 592 -14.98 -24.62 0.63
CA GLU A 592 -13.92 -25.45 1.23
C GLU A 592 -12.51 -24.97 0.85
N ALA A 593 -12.30 -24.53 -0.39
CA ALA A 593 -10.97 -24.17 -0.88
C ALA A 593 -10.44 -22.92 -0.17
N ARG A 594 -11.22 -21.83 -0.13
CA ARG A 594 -10.81 -20.60 0.58
C ARG A 594 -10.78 -20.78 2.09
N TRP A 595 -11.68 -21.59 2.65
CA TRP A 595 -11.65 -21.94 4.07
C TRP A 595 -10.35 -22.64 4.44
N GLN A 596 -10.01 -23.72 3.75
CA GLN A 596 -8.83 -24.52 4.04
C GLN A 596 -7.54 -23.74 3.82
N HIS A 597 -7.46 -22.95 2.74
CA HIS A 597 -6.29 -22.10 2.48
C HIS A 597 -6.07 -21.11 3.63
N THR A 598 -7.11 -20.39 4.04
CA THR A 598 -7.01 -19.43 5.14
C THR A 598 -6.70 -20.13 6.47
N ALA A 599 -7.30 -21.29 6.73
CA ALA A 599 -7.03 -22.07 7.95
C ALA A 599 -5.55 -22.46 8.07
N ASN A 600 -4.94 -22.90 6.95
CA ASN A 600 -3.53 -23.26 6.92
C ASN A 600 -2.61 -22.04 7.17
N LEU A 601 -2.97 -20.88 6.64
CA LEU A 601 -2.20 -19.64 6.83
C LEU A 601 -2.33 -19.11 8.27
N LEU A 602 -3.53 -19.15 8.86
CA LEU A 602 -3.70 -18.80 10.27
C LEU A 602 -2.87 -19.72 11.18
N HIS A 603 -2.83 -21.02 10.87
CA HIS A 603 -1.96 -21.97 11.56
C HIS A 603 -0.47 -21.62 11.48
N LEU A 604 -0.01 -21.24 10.29
CA LEU A 604 1.36 -20.77 10.09
C LEU A 604 1.63 -19.45 10.84
N GLN A 605 0.64 -18.56 10.89
CA GLN A 605 0.73 -17.30 11.62
C GLN A 605 0.82 -17.54 13.14
N GLU A 606 0.06 -18.50 13.71
CA GLU A 606 0.19 -18.86 15.13
C GLU A 606 1.61 -19.35 15.44
N GLN A 607 2.10 -20.32 14.65
CA GLN A 607 3.46 -20.85 14.82
C GLN A 607 4.53 -19.74 14.74
N ASN A 608 4.36 -18.78 13.82
CA ASN A 608 5.28 -17.67 13.70
C ASN A 608 5.15 -16.67 14.86
N ALA A 609 3.94 -16.38 15.33
CA ALA A 609 3.71 -15.53 16.50
C ALA A 609 4.37 -16.13 17.75
N GLU A 610 4.28 -17.45 17.95
CA GLU A 610 4.98 -18.16 19.02
C GLU A 610 6.50 -18.07 18.88
N LEU A 611 7.02 -18.21 17.66
CA LEU A 611 8.44 -18.05 17.36
C LEU A 611 8.93 -16.64 17.72
N TRP A 612 8.19 -15.60 17.32
CA TRP A 612 8.48 -14.21 17.67
C TRP A 612 8.50 -13.99 19.19
N ARG A 613 7.42 -14.34 19.89
CA ARG A 613 7.33 -14.28 21.35
C ARG A 613 8.55 -14.94 21.99
N ASN A 614 8.80 -16.20 21.66
CA ASN A 614 9.83 -17.00 22.32
C ASN A 614 11.23 -16.44 22.06
N THR A 615 11.51 -16.01 20.83
CA THR A 615 12.83 -15.49 20.44
C THR A 615 13.10 -14.14 21.10
N CYS A 616 12.16 -13.19 20.97
CA CYS A 616 12.31 -11.85 21.51
C CYS A 616 12.38 -11.84 23.04
N LEU A 617 11.47 -12.55 23.73
CA LEU A 617 11.49 -12.58 25.20
C LEU A 617 12.74 -13.28 25.76
N LYS A 618 13.20 -14.39 25.14
CA LYS A 618 14.46 -15.03 25.56
C LYS A 618 15.66 -14.12 25.35
N TYR A 619 15.71 -13.43 24.23
CA TYR A 619 16.79 -12.47 23.95
C TYR A 619 16.79 -11.33 24.98
N PHE A 620 15.67 -10.64 25.17
CA PHE A 620 15.60 -9.52 26.11
C PHE A 620 15.76 -9.94 27.58
N ALA A 621 15.36 -11.17 27.96
CA ALA A 621 15.63 -11.72 29.29
C ALA A 621 17.13 -11.83 29.61
N THR A 622 17.99 -11.95 28.58
CA THR A 622 19.44 -11.95 28.79
C THR A 622 19.95 -10.62 29.31
N PHE A 623 19.23 -9.52 29.09
CA PHE A 623 19.54 -8.18 29.58
C PHE A 623 18.78 -7.85 30.86
N SER A 624 17.46 -8.07 30.88
CA SER A 624 16.61 -7.74 32.03
C SER A 624 16.92 -8.59 33.27
N LYS A 625 17.41 -9.82 33.06
CA LYS A 625 17.61 -10.85 34.11
C LYS A 625 16.33 -11.17 34.90
N MET A 626 15.16 -10.88 34.34
CA MET A 626 13.85 -11.16 34.92
C MET A 626 13.24 -12.42 34.30
N PRO A 627 12.40 -13.17 35.04
CA PRO A 627 11.73 -14.35 34.49
C PRO A 627 10.74 -13.98 33.39
N ILE A 628 10.61 -14.85 32.39
CA ILE A 628 9.58 -14.74 31.34
C ILE A 628 8.28 -15.30 31.92
N GLU A 629 7.18 -14.56 31.73
CA GLU A 629 5.84 -14.88 32.23
C GLU A 629 5.02 -15.74 31.26
#